data_AF-A0A1A9F423-F1
#
_entry.id   AF-A0A1A9F423-F1
#
_cell.length_a   1.000
_cell.length_b   1.000
_cell.length_c   1.000
_cell.angle_alpha   90.00
_cell.angle_beta   90.00
_cell.angle_gamma   90.00
#
_symmetry.space_group_name_H-M   'P 1'
#
loop_
_entity.id
_entity.type
_entity.pdbx_description
1 polymer ?
#
loop_
_entity_poly.entity_id
_entity_poly.type
_entity_poly.pdbx_seq_one_letter_code
_entity_poly.pdbx_strand_id
1 'polypeptide(L)'
;MNQHPDPWLPTAAPAIATADTAAPDTDTGAHNLALNQGSATATPLMQRLPQLLRMAGATALLVAMYSFLLQGWQDGNDLLRYAMLLGHSLLLCGVGLASGHWLQEAKGARLLVTLALTSVPANFAILGAFVYSAFGPQTSLSHPDYALWQLGSQGATVTTVILAVAALIPVMLLGFRTLARVLSTRLSIIFMMSNALLLIPLRDPLYMAALSLPLALCMLLSNEKTQQQSLAARTPDGLIARALLYLPLVVLTGRSLWFYDTDAFLFTSSLAILFLAARQLSLLLPGQSIARGLLEVCSGLLTPMIGVGSVLLLEGILTESLMLQLAALISAALLYEVSHRAQMASGLYRLMVMLMLSLGLIVNFILFEGLATSLTSLAIGLVLALIGRHYRQLALFGTGLVLAAVSLIYQLYQMLQVFDLSGWISLAVLGMLAIVIASVLESGGGRIRPRLLLLRRRFARWEL
;
A
#
# COMPACT_ATOMS: atom_id res chain seq x y z
N MET A 1 -23.80 12.12 42.59
CA MET A 1 -23.08 13.40 42.48
C MET A 1 -21.88 13.20 41.58
N ASN A 2 -21.71 14.11 40.62
CA ASN A 2 -20.75 14.21 39.51
C ASN A 2 -21.44 14.10 38.14
N GLN A 3 -22.11 15.21 37.79
CA GLN A 3 -22.62 15.50 36.45
C GLN A 3 -21.52 16.23 35.69
N HIS A 4 -20.88 15.56 34.73
CA HIS A 4 -20.15 16.23 33.66
C HIS A 4 -21.13 16.47 32.51
N PRO A 5 -21.30 17.71 32.02
CA PRO A 5 -22.15 18.00 30.87
C PRO A 5 -21.47 17.56 29.57
N ASP A 6 -22.26 16.90 28.73
CA ASP A 6 -21.86 16.38 27.42
C ASP A 6 -21.64 17.53 26.41
N PRO A 7 -20.45 17.70 25.81
CA PRO A 7 -20.13 18.84 24.94
C PRO A 7 -20.66 18.70 23.49
N TRP A 8 -21.48 17.69 23.19
CA TRP A 8 -21.92 17.36 21.83
C TRP A 8 -23.43 17.47 21.58
N LEU A 9 -24.17 18.15 22.46
CA LEU A 9 -25.56 18.48 22.18
C LEU A 9 -25.62 19.65 21.17
N PRO A 10 -26.23 19.47 19.99
CA PRO A 10 -26.42 20.56 19.04
C PRO A 10 -27.31 21.63 19.67
N THR A 11 -26.78 22.85 19.77
CA THR A 11 -27.49 24.05 20.15
C THR A 11 -28.72 24.21 19.26
N ALA A 12 -29.89 24.25 19.89
CA ALA A 12 -31.17 24.48 19.22
C ALA A 12 -31.09 25.76 18.36
N ALA A 13 -31.53 25.64 17.11
CA ALA A 13 -31.64 26.76 16.18
C ALA A 13 -32.57 27.84 16.77
N PRO A 14 -32.23 29.14 16.63
CA PRO A 14 -33.11 30.20 17.08
C PRO A 14 -34.40 30.21 16.26
N ALA A 15 -35.52 30.35 16.97
CA ALA A 15 -36.86 30.47 16.41
C ALA A 15 -36.93 31.65 15.43
N ILE A 16 -37.33 31.36 14.20
CA ILE A 16 -37.63 32.36 13.17
C ILE A 16 -38.93 33.05 13.61
N ALA A 17 -38.81 34.31 14.03
CA ALA A 17 -39.94 35.19 14.28
C ALA A 17 -40.67 35.47 12.96
N THR A 18 -41.91 35.04 12.89
CA THR A 18 -42.89 35.44 11.87
C THR A 18 -43.30 36.87 12.14
N ALA A 19 -42.93 37.80 11.25
CA ALA A 19 -43.42 39.18 11.25
C ALA A 19 -44.06 39.50 9.90
N ASP A 20 -45.38 39.65 9.97
CA ASP A 20 -46.32 40.49 9.24
C ASP A 20 -45.99 41.04 7.82
N THR A 21 -46.90 40.65 6.93
CA THR A 21 -47.65 41.47 5.97
C THR A 21 -47.33 42.97 5.86
N ALA A 22 -46.76 43.36 4.72
CA ALA A 22 -47.13 44.57 4.00
C ALA A 22 -46.69 44.48 2.52
N ALA A 23 -47.65 44.42 1.62
CA ALA A 23 -47.55 44.94 0.26
C ALA A 23 -48.18 46.36 0.26
N PRO A 24 -48.03 47.21 -0.77
CA PRO A 24 -47.39 47.00 -2.07
C PRO A 24 -46.35 48.11 -2.41
N ASP A 25 -45.55 47.91 -3.46
CA ASP A 25 -45.30 48.99 -4.41
C ASP A 25 -44.73 48.48 -5.74
N THR A 26 -45.38 48.99 -6.77
CA THR A 26 -45.19 48.80 -8.20
C THR A 26 -44.00 49.59 -8.73
N ASP A 27 -43.45 49.10 -9.84
CA ASP A 27 -42.65 49.85 -10.83
C ASP A 27 -41.38 50.56 -10.34
N THR A 28 -40.23 49.92 -10.60
CA THR A 28 -39.10 50.49 -11.38
C THR A 28 -37.89 49.56 -11.28
N GLY A 29 -37.61 48.80 -12.35
CA GLY A 29 -36.42 47.96 -12.37
C GLY A 29 -36.19 47.12 -13.62
N ALA A 30 -36.87 47.39 -14.74
CA ALA A 30 -36.69 46.69 -16.00
C ALA A 30 -35.44 47.15 -16.80
N HIS A 31 -34.32 47.43 -16.13
CA HIS A 31 -33.10 47.94 -16.79
C HIS A 31 -31.80 47.18 -16.52
N ASN A 32 -31.83 46.03 -15.86
CA ASN A 32 -30.62 45.21 -15.63
C ASN A 32 -30.62 43.85 -16.36
N LEU A 33 -31.37 43.71 -17.46
CA LEU A 33 -31.49 42.44 -18.21
C LEU A 33 -30.76 42.38 -19.55
N ALA A 34 -29.95 43.38 -19.93
CA ALA A 34 -29.47 43.49 -21.32
C ALA A 34 -27.94 43.65 -21.55
N LEU A 35 -27.06 43.38 -20.57
CA LEU A 35 -25.60 43.50 -20.79
C LEU A 35 -24.75 42.36 -20.22
N ASN A 36 -25.26 41.12 -20.24
CA ASN A 36 -24.43 39.94 -19.95
C ASN A 36 -24.54 38.88 -21.06
N GLN A 37 -24.46 39.33 -22.31
CA GLN A 37 -24.27 38.46 -23.48
C GLN A 37 -22.97 38.89 -24.16
N GLY A 38 -21.92 38.08 -24.04
CA GLY A 38 -20.69 38.33 -24.80
C GLY A 38 -19.39 37.79 -24.23
N SER A 39 -19.36 37.10 -23.08
CA SER A 39 -18.19 36.31 -22.71
C SER A 39 -18.19 35.02 -23.51
N ALA A 40 -17.60 35.09 -24.71
CA ALA A 40 -17.27 33.94 -25.54
C ALA A 40 -16.75 32.82 -24.63
N THR A 41 -17.49 31.72 -24.58
CA THR A 41 -17.17 30.51 -23.84
C THR A 41 -15.92 29.92 -24.45
N ALA A 42 -14.76 30.45 -24.07
CA ALA A 42 -13.47 29.87 -24.37
C ALA A 42 -13.57 28.40 -24.00
N THR A 43 -13.47 27.53 -25.00
CA THR A 43 -13.74 26.11 -24.82
C THR A 43 -12.87 25.59 -23.67
N PRO A 44 -13.40 24.72 -22.79
CA PRO A 44 -12.68 24.24 -21.60
C PRO A 44 -11.32 23.60 -21.93
N LEU A 45 -11.09 23.27 -23.20
CA LEU A 45 -9.86 22.73 -23.75
C LEU A 45 -8.75 23.79 -23.86
N MET A 46 -9.04 25.02 -24.33
CA MET A 46 -8.05 26.10 -24.43
C MET A 46 -7.54 26.54 -23.04
N GLN A 47 -8.39 26.46 -22.01
CA GLN A 47 -7.97 26.73 -20.63
C GLN A 47 -7.08 25.62 -20.03
N ARG A 48 -7.20 24.37 -20.51
CA ARG A 48 -6.39 23.23 -20.05
C ARG A 48 -5.10 23.01 -20.84
N LEU A 49 -4.99 23.61 -22.03
CA LEU A 49 -3.84 23.43 -22.94
C LEU A 49 -2.48 23.74 -22.26
N PRO A 50 -2.29 24.84 -21.52
CA PRO A 50 -1.01 25.11 -20.86
C PRO A 50 -0.63 24.05 -19.82
N GLN A 51 -1.63 23.48 -19.13
CA GLN A 51 -1.39 22.41 -18.15
C GLN A 51 -0.98 21.11 -18.85
N LEU A 52 -1.63 20.76 -19.95
CA LEU A 52 -1.27 19.59 -20.76
C LEU A 52 0.13 19.73 -21.35
N LEU A 53 0.48 20.91 -21.89
CA LEU A 53 1.82 21.16 -22.43
C LEU A 53 2.91 21.03 -21.35
N ARG A 54 2.65 21.52 -20.14
CA ARG A 54 3.57 21.38 -18.99
C ARG A 54 3.74 19.93 -18.56
N MET A 55 2.64 19.17 -18.49
CA MET A 55 2.69 17.74 -18.18
C MET A 55 3.46 16.98 -19.26
N ALA A 56 3.17 17.23 -20.53
CA ALA A 56 3.88 16.62 -21.65
C ALA A 56 5.38 16.94 -21.64
N GLY A 57 5.75 18.21 -21.41
CA GLY A 57 7.14 18.62 -21.28
C GLY A 57 7.85 17.97 -20.08
N ALA A 58 7.18 17.89 -18.92
CA ALA A 58 7.71 17.21 -17.74
C ALA A 58 7.93 15.71 -18.00
N THR A 59 6.95 15.03 -18.61
CA THR A 59 7.05 13.62 -18.96
C THR A 59 8.15 13.39 -20.00
N ALA A 60 8.26 14.22 -21.04
CA ALA A 60 9.32 14.12 -22.03
C ALA A 60 10.71 14.26 -21.38
N LEU A 61 10.86 15.19 -20.43
CA LEU A 61 12.11 15.38 -19.70
C LEU A 61 12.45 14.19 -18.80
N LEU A 62 11.46 13.60 -18.12
CA LEU A 62 11.64 12.36 -17.38
C LEU A 62 12.07 11.21 -18.31
N VAL A 63 11.37 11.02 -19.43
CA VAL A 63 11.70 9.97 -20.42
C VAL A 63 13.11 10.17 -20.98
N ALA A 64 13.51 11.40 -21.28
CA ALA A 64 14.87 11.72 -21.72
C ALA A 64 15.91 11.37 -20.65
N MET A 65 15.65 11.71 -19.39
CA MET A 65 16.51 11.38 -18.26
C MET A 65 16.66 9.86 -18.08
N TYR A 66 15.56 9.10 -18.14
CA TYR A 66 15.62 7.63 -18.06
C TYR A 66 16.27 7.00 -19.29
N SER A 67 16.02 7.53 -20.49
CA SER A 67 16.67 7.05 -21.72
C SER A 67 18.17 7.26 -21.67
N PHE A 68 18.63 8.40 -21.13
CA PHE A 68 20.06 8.68 -20.91
C PHE A 68 20.72 7.71 -19.93
N LEU A 69 19.98 7.21 -18.93
CA LEU A 69 20.48 6.17 -18.02
C LEU A 69 20.62 4.81 -18.70
N LEU A 70 19.77 4.50 -19.67
CA LEU A 70 19.71 3.19 -20.34
C LEU A 70 20.56 3.11 -21.60
N GLN A 71 20.65 4.19 -22.39
CA GLN A 71 21.51 4.29 -23.56
C GLN A 71 22.94 4.56 -23.07
N GLY A 72 23.67 3.48 -22.80
CA GLY A 72 25.10 3.56 -22.49
C GLY A 72 25.84 4.32 -23.58
N TRP A 73 26.46 5.44 -23.23
CA TRP A 73 27.40 6.13 -24.12
C TRP A 73 28.71 5.32 -24.08
N GLN A 74 28.88 4.42 -25.04
CA GLN A 74 29.97 3.42 -25.02
C GLN A 74 31.39 4.04 -25.07
N ASP A 75 31.52 5.29 -25.52
CA ASP A 75 32.82 5.97 -25.67
C ASP A 75 33.06 7.12 -24.66
N GLY A 76 32.23 7.27 -23.63
CA GLY A 76 32.25 8.43 -22.72
C GLY A 76 32.85 8.13 -21.34
N ASN A 77 33.67 9.05 -20.81
CA ASN A 77 34.09 9.01 -19.40
C ASN A 77 32.87 9.03 -18.46
N ASP A 78 32.67 7.99 -17.65
CA ASP A 78 31.57 7.87 -16.69
C ASP A 78 31.45 9.07 -15.75
N LEU A 79 32.57 9.69 -15.38
CA LEU A 79 32.58 10.91 -14.58
C LEU A 79 31.89 12.07 -15.29
N LEU A 80 32.15 12.25 -16.59
CA LEU A 80 31.56 13.31 -17.39
C LEU A 80 30.06 13.06 -17.57
N ARG A 81 29.67 11.82 -17.85
CA ARG A 81 28.25 11.40 -17.95
C ARG A 81 27.50 11.72 -16.66
N TYR A 82 28.09 11.38 -15.52
CA TYR A 82 27.54 11.71 -14.21
C TYR A 82 27.48 13.22 -13.96
N ALA A 83 28.54 13.96 -14.29
CA ALA A 83 28.58 15.41 -14.12
C ALA A 83 27.51 16.14 -14.95
N MET A 84 27.20 15.66 -16.16
CA MET A 84 26.10 16.18 -16.97
C MET A 84 24.75 15.96 -16.30
N LEU A 85 24.52 14.76 -15.73
CA LEU A 85 23.28 14.44 -15.03
C LEU A 85 23.12 15.30 -13.76
N LEU A 86 24.17 15.42 -12.94
CA LEU A 86 24.20 16.30 -11.77
C LEU A 86 23.97 17.77 -12.17
N GLY A 87 24.62 18.22 -13.24
CA GLY A 87 24.46 19.55 -13.81
C GLY A 87 23.02 19.81 -14.24
N HIS A 88 22.34 18.83 -14.81
CA HIS A 88 20.93 18.92 -15.19
C HIS A 88 20.02 19.10 -13.97
N SER A 89 20.23 18.33 -12.89
CA SER A 89 19.49 18.47 -11.63
C SER A 89 19.66 19.87 -11.02
N LEU A 90 20.89 20.39 -11.02
CA LEU A 90 21.21 21.74 -10.54
C LEU A 90 20.58 22.82 -11.43
N LEU A 91 20.65 22.65 -12.75
CA LEU A 91 20.07 23.58 -13.72
C LEU A 91 18.55 23.64 -13.59
N LEU A 92 17.87 22.49 -13.48
CA LEU A 92 16.41 22.45 -13.26
C LEU A 92 16.02 23.17 -11.97
N CYS A 93 16.77 22.95 -10.89
CA CYS A 93 16.55 23.67 -9.64
C CYS A 93 16.78 25.17 -9.81
N GLY A 94 17.89 25.57 -10.43
CA GLY A 94 18.26 26.96 -10.66
C GLY A 94 17.25 27.71 -11.53
N VAL A 95 16.85 27.14 -12.67
CA VAL A 95 15.81 27.70 -13.56
C VAL A 95 14.45 27.72 -12.86
N GLY A 96 14.14 26.70 -12.05
CA GLY A 96 12.95 26.68 -11.21
C GLY A 96 12.91 27.86 -10.22
N LEU A 97 14.02 28.17 -9.56
CA LEU A 97 14.12 29.32 -8.66
C LEU A 97 14.10 30.65 -9.42
N ALA A 98 14.83 30.75 -10.53
CA ALA A 98 14.88 31.95 -11.36
C ALA A 98 13.51 32.28 -11.96
N SER A 99 12.78 31.28 -12.46
CA SER A 99 11.39 31.48 -12.95
C SER A 99 10.43 31.90 -11.84
N GLY A 100 10.59 31.35 -10.63
CA GLY A 100 9.80 31.77 -9.48
C GLY A 100 10.08 33.22 -9.06
N HIS A 101 11.35 33.65 -9.13
CA HIS A 101 11.76 34.99 -8.69
C HIS A 101 11.56 36.07 -9.77
N TRP A 102 11.91 35.79 -11.03
CA TRP A 102 11.92 36.76 -12.12
C TRP A 102 10.63 36.77 -12.94
N LEU A 103 10.12 35.60 -13.31
CA LEU A 103 8.88 35.50 -14.10
C LEU A 103 7.63 35.53 -13.22
N GLN A 104 7.80 35.51 -11.89
CA GLN A 104 6.73 35.43 -10.90
C GLN A 104 5.75 34.26 -11.14
N GLU A 105 6.22 33.21 -11.81
CA GLU A 105 5.39 32.10 -12.24
C GLU A 105 5.49 30.90 -11.28
N ALA A 106 4.75 30.95 -10.19
CA ALA A 106 4.83 29.96 -9.11
C ALA A 106 4.51 28.51 -9.54
N LYS A 107 3.72 28.31 -10.60
CA LYS A 107 3.35 26.96 -11.08
C LYS A 107 4.50 26.30 -11.86
N GLY A 108 5.11 27.02 -12.81
CA GLY A 108 6.26 26.52 -13.56
C GLY A 108 7.46 26.26 -12.66
N ALA A 109 7.76 27.19 -11.76
CA ALA A 109 8.83 27.06 -10.76
C ALA A 109 8.70 25.77 -9.93
N ARG A 110 7.51 25.51 -9.37
CA ARG A 110 7.26 24.30 -8.55
C ARG A 110 7.44 23.01 -9.34
N LEU A 111 6.98 22.97 -10.60
CA LEU A 111 7.14 21.79 -11.45
C LEU A 111 8.61 21.49 -11.73
N LEU A 112 9.39 22.50 -12.14
CA LEU A 112 10.82 22.33 -12.43
C LEU A 112 11.61 21.88 -11.19
N VAL A 113 11.30 22.45 -10.04
CA VAL A 113 11.94 22.08 -8.77
C VAL A 113 11.52 20.68 -8.31
N THR A 114 10.27 20.26 -8.56
CA THR A 114 9.81 18.89 -8.29
C THR A 114 10.54 17.88 -9.17
N LEU A 115 10.77 18.21 -10.45
CA LEU A 115 11.58 17.38 -11.35
C LEU A 115 13.03 17.30 -10.88
N ALA A 116 13.61 18.40 -10.43
CA ALA A 116 14.94 18.40 -9.83
C ALA A 116 15.01 17.47 -8.60
N LEU A 117 14.04 17.56 -7.68
CA LEU A 117 13.94 16.63 -6.53
C LEU A 117 13.80 15.17 -6.96
N THR A 118 13.01 14.91 -8.00
CA THR A 118 12.80 13.56 -8.54
C THR A 118 14.09 12.96 -9.09
N SER A 119 15.01 13.79 -9.61
CA SER A 119 16.30 13.33 -10.11
C SER A 119 17.34 13.02 -9.01
N VAL A 120 17.11 13.45 -7.76
CA VAL A 120 18.08 13.26 -6.66
C VAL A 120 18.33 11.77 -6.38
N PRO A 121 17.32 10.89 -6.25
CA PRO A 121 17.56 9.48 -5.95
C PRO A 121 18.24 8.74 -7.10
N ALA A 122 18.02 9.18 -8.34
CA ALA A 122 18.77 8.67 -9.49
C ALA A 122 20.27 9.02 -9.37
N ASN A 123 20.61 10.25 -9.01
CA ASN A 123 22.01 10.64 -8.74
C ASN A 123 22.62 9.76 -7.63
N PHE A 124 21.91 9.59 -6.51
CA PHE A 124 22.40 8.74 -5.40
C PHE A 124 22.54 7.26 -5.78
N ALA A 125 21.69 6.74 -6.66
CA ALA A 125 21.82 5.38 -7.16
C ALA A 125 23.09 5.18 -8.01
N ILE A 126 23.43 6.17 -8.86
CA ILE A 126 24.69 6.15 -9.64
C ILE A 126 25.90 6.33 -8.73
N LEU A 127 25.85 7.25 -7.77
CA LEU A 127 26.90 7.38 -6.76
C LEU A 127 27.11 6.09 -5.98
N GLY A 128 26.03 5.40 -5.60
CA GLY A 128 26.10 4.08 -4.98
C GLY A 128 26.74 3.02 -5.87
N ALA A 129 26.56 3.12 -7.19
CA ALA A 129 27.26 2.26 -8.15
C ALA A 129 28.76 2.52 -8.18
N PHE A 130 29.20 3.80 -8.19
CA PHE A 130 30.63 4.15 -8.07
C PHE A 130 31.23 3.67 -6.74
N VAL A 131 30.53 3.88 -5.62
CA VAL A 131 31.00 3.41 -4.30
C VAL A 131 31.14 1.88 -4.31
N TYR A 132 30.17 1.17 -4.89
CA TYR A 132 30.28 -0.28 -5.01
C TYR A 132 31.41 -0.71 -5.94
N SER A 133 31.67 -0.04 -7.06
CA SER A 133 32.78 -0.43 -7.95
C SER A 133 34.13 -0.25 -7.27
N ALA A 134 34.26 0.77 -6.42
CA ALA A 134 35.50 1.13 -5.74
C ALA A 134 35.76 0.31 -4.46
N PHE A 135 34.72 -0.01 -3.69
CA PHE A 135 34.80 -0.62 -2.35
C PHE A 135 34.00 -1.91 -2.17
N GLY A 136 33.15 -2.27 -3.13
CA GLY A 136 32.32 -3.46 -3.05
C GLY A 136 33.15 -4.74 -3.18
N PRO A 137 32.62 -5.87 -2.68
CA PRO A 137 33.27 -7.16 -2.87
C PRO A 137 33.36 -7.48 -4.37
N GLN A 138 34.58 -7.77 -4.83
CA GLN A 138 34.90 -8.15 -6.21
C GLN A 138 34.35 -9.55 -6.51
N THR A 139 33.02 -9.65 -6.54
CA THR A 139 32.29 -10.87 -6.90
C THR A 139 32.04 -10.82 -8.40
N SER A 140 32.39 -11.91 -9.08
CA SER A 140 32.32 -12.09 -10.54
C SER A 140 30.88 -12.24 -11.06
N LEU A 141 29.98 -11.37 -10.62
CA LEU A 141 28.63 -11.26 -11.18
C LEU A 141 28.76 -10.44 -12.47
N SER A 142 28.50 -11.09 -13.61
CA SER A 142 28.50 -10.45 -14.93
C SER A 142 27.35 -9.44 -15.01
N HIS A 143 27.65 -8.17 -14.82
CA HIS A 143 26.70 -7.09 -15.03
C HIS A 143 26.75 -6.66 -16.50
N PRO A 144 25.61 -6.26 -17.08
CA PRO A 144 25.63 -5.73 -18.43
C PRO A 144 26.44 -4.42 -18.48
N ASP A 145 27.20 -4.23 -19.56
CA ASP A 145 28.18 -3.13 -19.68
C ASP A 145 27.59 -1.73 -19.47
N TYR A 146 26.32 -1.52 -19.84
CA TYR A 146 25.64 -0.25 -19.65
C TYR A 146 25.38 0.12 -18.17
N ALA A 147 25.42 -0.86 -17.26
CA ALA A 147 25.19 -0.68 -15.83
C ALA A 147 26.49 -0.58 -15.01
N LEU A 148 27.65 -0.69 -15.68
CA LEU A 148 28.96 -0.51 -15.07
C LEU A 148 29.26 0.98 -14.97
N TRP A 149 29.31 1.48 -13.73
CA TRP A 149 29.75 2.84 -13.42
C TRP A 149 31.03 2.74 -12.61
N GLN A 150 32.16 3.11 -13.21
CA GLN A 150 33.46 2.96 -12.57
C GLN A 150 34.33 4.19 -12.76
N LEU A 151 35.11 4.49 -11.72
CA LEU A 151 36.14 5.52 -11.76
C LEU A 151 37.50 4.86 -11.60
N GLY A 152 38.50 5.36 -12.33
CA GLY A 152 39.85 4.77 -12.33
C GLY A 152 40.58 4.84 -10.98
N SER A 153 40.05 5.52 -9.96
CA SER A 153 40.62 5.52 -8.62
C SER A 153 39.57 5.64 -7.51
N GLN A 154 39.86 5.03 -6.35
CA GLN A 154 39.04 5.15 -5.13
C GLN A 154 38.99 6.60 -4.63
N GLY A 155 40.11 7.33 -4.73
CA GLY A 155 40.18 8.76 -4.37
C GLY A 155 39.21 9.60 -5.20
N ALA A 156 39.18 9.40 -6.53
CA ALA A 156 38.22 10.08 -7.41
C ALA A 156 36.76 9.74 -7.06
N THR A 157 36.50 8.51 -6.61
CA THR A 157 35.16 8.10 -6.19
C THR A 157 34.70 8.86 -4.95
N VAL A 158 35.53 8.91 -3.90
CA VAL A 158 35.21 9.61 -2.65
C VAL A 158 35.02 11.11 -2.90
N THR A 159 35.91 11.75 -3.66
CA THR A 159 35.78 13.18 -3.98
C THR A 159 34.52 13.48 -4.79
N THR A 160 34.17 12.63 -5.77
CA THR A 160 32.95 12.77 -6.57
C THR A 160 31.70 12.63 -5.71
N VAL A 161 31.64 11.63 -4.82
CA VAL A 161 30.52 11.44 -3.90
C VAL A 161 30.36 12.65 -2.97
N ILE A 162 31.43 13.11 -2.33
CA ILE A 162 31.37 14.27 -1.42
C ILE A 162 30.89 15.52 -2.16
N LEU A 163 31.48 15.83 -3.31
CA LEU A 163 31.13 17.01 -4.09
C LEU A 163 29.69 16.96 -4.58
N ALA A 164 29.24 15.80 -5.06
CA ALA A 164 27.87 15.63 -5.52
C ALA A 164 26.85 15.72 -4.38
N VAL A 165 27.08 15.05 -3.25
CA VAL A 165 26.21 15.14 -2.08
C VAL A 165 26.13 16.60 -1.61
N ALA A 166 27.27 17.30 -1.53
CA ALA A 166 27.32 18.72 -1.20
C ALA A 166 26.49 19.58 -2.16
N ALA A 167 26.53 19.29 -3.46
CA ALA A 167 25.72 19.97 -4.47
C ALA A 167 24.22 19.64 -4.40
N LEU A 168 23.85 18.41 -4.02
CA LEU A 168 22.46 17.96 -3.94
C LEU A 168 21.75 18.39 -2.64
N ILE A 169 22.47 18.64 -1.55
CA ILE A 169 21.92 19.21 -0.29
C ILE A 169 21.07 20.47 -0.55
N PRO A 170 21.58 21.53 -1.20
CA PRO A 170 20.80 22.75 -1.44
C PRO A 170 19.60 22.47 -2.35
N VAL A 171 19.73 21.58 -3.35
CA VAL A 171 18.62 21.19 -4.22
C VAL A 171 17.48 20.58 -3.40
N MET A 172 17.79 19.68 -2.46
CA MET A 172 16.79 19.07 -1.56
C MET A 172 16.13 20.11 -0.65
N LEU A 173 16.94 20.94 0.02
CA LEU A 173 16.44 21.95 0.96
C LEU A 173 15.56 22.99 0.26
N LEU A 174 16.02 23.53 -0.87
CA LEU A 174 15.27 24.50 -1.67
C LEU A 174 14.03 23.83 -2.27
N GLY A 175 14.17 22.59 -2.73
CA GLY A 175 13.07 21.83 -3.28
C GLY A 175 11.90 21.67 -2.33
N PHE A 176 12.15 21.10 -1.16
CA PHE A 176 11.09 20.94 -0.16
C PHE A 176 10.62 22.28 0.40
N ARG A 177 11.44 23.33 0.40
CA ARG A 177 11.04 24.69 0.80
C ARG A 177 10.06 25.33 -0.18
N THR A 178 10.21 25.07 -1.48
CA THR A 178 9.25 25.53 -2.51
C THR A 178 7.91 24.81 -2.44
N LEU A 179 7.91 23.52 -2.08
CA LEU A 179 6.69 22.71 -1.98
C LEU A 179 5.96 22.90 -0.64
N ALA A 180 6.69 22.80 0.47
CA ALA A 180 6.12 22.80 1.82
C ALA A 180 7.05 23.50 2.82
N ARG A 181 7.07 24.84 2.78
CA ARG A 181 7.97 25.70 3.58
C ARG A 181 8.08 25.33 5.07
N VAL A 182 6.97 24.97 5.71
CA VAL A 182 6.95 24.63 7.15
C VAL A 182 7.58 23.27 7.44
N LEU A 183 7.49 22.33 6.50
CA LEU A 183 7.94 20.95 6.66
C LEU A 183 9.31 20.69 6.01
N SER A 184 9.90 21.71 5.37
CA SER A 184 10.98 21.53 4.41
C SER A 184 12.20 20.86 5.01
N THR A 185 12.65 21.31 6.17
CA THR A 185 13.86 20.78 6.82
C THR A 185 13.68 19.33 7.23
N ARG A 186 12.53 18.99 7.81
CA ARG A 186 12.22 17.62 8.25
C ARG A 186 12.14 16.67 7.06
N LEU A 187 11.40 17.03 6.01
CA LEU A 187 11.29 16.20 4.80
C LEU A 187 12.65 16.06 4.10
N SER A 188 13.46 17.12 4.05
CA SER A 188 14.80 17.09 3.46
C SER A 188 15.73 16.14 4.20
N ILE A 189 15.72 16.15 5.54
CA ILE A 189 16.55 15.24 6.35
C ILE A 189 16.12 13.79 6.11
N ILE A 190 14.82 13.50 6.16
CA ILE A 190 14.30 12.14 5.95
C ILE A 190 14.65 11.65 4.54
N PHE A 191 14.46 12.51 3.53
CA PHE A 191 14.79 12.21 2.14
C PHE A 191 16.29 12.00 1.96
N MET A 192 17.14 12.85 2.56
CA MET A 192 18.59 12.69 2.54
C MET A 192 19.02 11.36 3.15
N MET A 193 18.52 11.02 4.34
CA MET A 193 18.86 9.76 5.02
C MET A 193 18.44 8.55 4.18
N SER A 194 17.29 8.64 3.51
CA SER A 194 16.81 7.58 2.61
C SER A 194 17.70 7.42 1.37
N ASN A 195 18.15 8.54 0.81
CA ASN A 195 19.06 8.55 -0.33
C ASN A 195 20.48 8.09 0.04
N ALA A 196 20.96 8.45 1.25
CA ALA A 196 22.25 7.99 1.76
C ALA A 196 22.30 6.45 1.87
N LEU A 197 21.16 5.80 2.12
CA LEU A 197 21.05 4.34 2.13
C LEU A 197 21.39 3.72 0.75
N LEU A 198 21.14 4.43 -0.35
CA LEU A 198 21.51 3.98 -1.70
C LEU A 198 23.04 3.95 -1.93
N LEU A 199 23.81 4.69 -1.12
CA LEU A 199 25.28 4.70 -1.20
C LEU A 199 25.92 3.48 -0.54
N ILE A 200 25.15 2.72 0.25
CA ILE A 200 25.68 1.55 0.94
C ILE A 200 26.03 0.49 -0.12
N PRO A 201 27.29 0.01 -0.18
CA PRO A 201 27.75 -0.93 -1.19
C PRO A 201 27.35 -2.38 -0.87
N LEU A 202 26.09 -2.60 -0.50
CA LEU A 202 25.52 -3.93 -0.29
C LEU A 202 24.67 -4.32 -1.50
N ARG A 203 24.85 -5.56 -1.95
CA ARG A 203 24.11 -6.15 -3.08
C ARG A 203 23.48 -7.51 -2.77
N ASP A 204 23.70 -8.03 -1.57
CA ASP A 204 23.05 -9.25 -1.12
C ASP A 204 21.53 -9.01 -0.96
N PRO A 205 20.66 -9.84 -1.59
CA PRO A 205 19.21 -9.74 -1.47
C PRO A 205 18.73 -9.66 -0.01
N LEU A 206 19.36 -10.43 0.88
CA LEU A 206 19.00 -10.49 2.30
C LEU A 206 19.19 -9.13 2.98
N TYR A 207 20.36 -8.50 2.78
CA TYR A 207 20.65 -7.19 3.37
C TYR A 207 19.81 -6.08 2.72
N MET A 208 19.54 -6.16 1.42
CA MET A 208 18.71 -5.16 0.73
C MET A 208 17.26 -5.19 1.22
N ALA A 209 16.70 -6.38 1.40
CA ALA A 209 15.39 -6.57 2.01
C ALA A 209 15.36 -6.08 3.47
N ALA A 210 16.38 -6.44 4.25
CA ALA A 210 16.52 -6.03 5.65
C ALA A 210 16.70 -4.51 5.83
N LEU A 211 17.23 -3.80 4.84
CA LEU A 211 17.36 -2.35 4.84
C LEU A 211 16.10 -1.63 4.32
N SER A 212 15.50 -2.15 3.25
CA SER A 212 14.35 -1.51 2.59
C SER A 212 13.08 -1.58 3.42
N LEU A 213 12.83 -2.66 4.16
CA LEU A 213 11.61 -2.83 4.95
C LEU A 213 11.56 -1.87 6.17
N PRO A 214 12.60 -1.75 7.02
CA PRO A 214 12.64 -0.74 8.06
C PRO A 214 12.61 0.69 7.53
N LEU A 215 13.25 0.95 6.37
CA LEU A 215 13.16 2.26 5.71
C LEU A 215 11.70 2.57 5.34
N ALA A 216 11.00 1.63 4.71
CA ALA A 216 9.59 1.77 4.36
C ALA A 216 8.73 2.05 5.60
N LEU A 217 8.95 1.32 6.69
CA LEU A 217 8.24 1.53 7.95
C LEU A 217 8.55 2.92 8.53
N CYS A 218 9.81 3.33 8.56
CA CYS A 218 10.24 4.65 9.02
C CYS A 218 9.59 5.76 8.19
N MET A 219 9.51 5.61 6.86
CA MET A 219 8.81 6.55 5.98
C MET A 219 7.33 6.63 6.33
N LEU A 220 6.65 5.48 6.51
CA LEU A 220 5.22 5.44 6.85
C LEU A 220 4.93 6.13 8.18
N LEU A 221 5.67 5.79 9.23
CA LEU A 221 5.51 6.38 10.57
C LEU A 221 5.81 7.89 10.54
N SER A 222 6.87 8.30 9.84
CA SER A 222 7.19 9.71 9.67
C SER A 222 6.11 10.46 8.92
N ASN A 223 5.51 9.82 7.91
CA ASN A 223 4.48 10.37 7.05
C ASN A 223 3.16 10.59 7.82
N GLU A 224 2.76 9.61 8.65
CA GLU A 224 1.59 9.70 9.51
C GLU A 224 1.75 10.81 10.57
N LYS A 225 2.89 10.82 11.27
CA LYS A 225 3.19 11.86 12.26
C LYS A 225 3.19 13.27 11.63
N THR A 226 3.72 13.41 10.42
CA THR A 226 3.74 14.69 9.70
C THR A 226 2.32 15.15 9.30
N GLN A 227 1.45 14.21 8.91
CA GLN A 227 0.07 14.52 8.55
C GLN A 227 -0.78 14.97 9.74
N GLN A 228 -0.53 14.41 10.92
CA GLN A 228 -1.24 14.78 12.14
C GLN A 228 -0.80 16.16 12.67
N GLN A 229 0.48 16.51 12.51
CA GLN A 229 1.07 17.71 13.12
C GLN A 229 0.90 19.00 12.30
N SER A 230 0.55 18.93 11.02
CA SER A 230 0.56 20.14 10.17
C SER A 230 -0.52 20.10 9.08
N LEU A 231 -1.36 21.14 9.04
CA LEU A 231 -2.34 21.35 7.96
C LEU A 231 -1.67 21.50 6.59
N ALA A 232 -0.45 22.06 6.55
CA ALA A 232 0.37 22.16 5.35
C ALA A 232 0.66 20.79 4.68
N ALA A 233 0.61 19.68 5.43
CA ALA A 233 0.83 18.33 4.88
C ALA A 233 -0.37 17.82 4.05
N ARG A 234 -1.53 18.49 4.14
CA ARG A 234 -2.76 18.13 3.41
C ARG A 234 -2.96 18.95 2.13
N THR A 235 -2.11 19.94 1.87
CA THR A 235 -2.15 20.70 0.61
C THR A 235 -1.66 19.82 -0.54
N PRO A 236 -2.03 20.10 -1.81
CA PRO A 236 -1.54 19.33 -2.95
C PRO A 236 -0.01 19.30 -3.03
N ASP A 237 0.65 20.42 -2.73
CA ASP A 237 2.11 20.50 -2.71
C ASP A 237 2.72 19.66 -1.57
N GLY A 238 2.07 19.66 -0.40
CA GLY A 238 2.44 18.81 0.73
C GLY A 238 2.29 17.32 0.39
N LEU A 239 1.26 16.95 -0.37
CA LEU A 239 1.05 15.58 -0.85
C LEU A 239 2.17 15.16 -1.82
N ILE A 240 2.52 16.02 -2.79
CA ILE A 240 3.65 15.76 -3.71
C ILE A 240 4.95 15.61 -2.93
N ALA A 241 5.23 16.51 -1.98
CA ALA A 241 6.43 16.45 -1.15
C ALA A 241 6.51 15.14 -0.34
N ARG A 242 5.39 14.66 0.18
CA ARG A 242 5.31 13.38 0.91
C ARG A 242 5.45 12.18 -0.02
N ALA A 243 4.90 12.25 -1.23
CA ALA A 243 5.05 11.21 -2.24
C ALA A 243 6.53 11.06 -2.68
N LEU A 244 7.24 12.18 -2.81
CA LEU A 244 8.68 12.18 -3.14
C LEU A 244 9.54 11.42 -2.12
N LEU A 245 9.12 11.34 -0.85
CA LEU A 245 9.86 10.55 0.16
C LEU A 245 9.94 9.06 -0.17
N TYR A 246 9.01 8.53 -0.96
CA TYR A 246 9.01 7.12 -1.37
C TYR A 246 9.91 6.84 -2.57
N LEU A 247 10.41 7.88 -3.26
CA LEU A 247 11.19 7.71 -4.48
C LEU A 247 12.52 6.96 -4.26
N PRO A 248 13.32 7.24 -3.21
CA PRO A 248 14.53 6.46 -2.91
C PRO A 248 14.22 4.99 -2.63
N LEU A 249 13.10 4.72 -1.97
CA LEU A 249 12.64 3.36 -1.70
C LEU A 249 12.27 2.62 -2.99
N VAL A 250 11.54 3.28 -3.90
CA VAL A 250 11.20 2.72 -5.23
C VAL A 250 12.46 2.46 -6.06
N VAL A 251 13.44 3.36 -6.02
CA VAL A 251 14.73 3.16 -6.71
C VAL A 251 15.50 2.00 -6.10
N LEU A 252 15.54 1.90 -4.77
CA LEU A 252 16.19 0.79 -4.06
C LEU A 252 15.55 -0.57 -4.41
N THR A 253 14.24 -0.69 -4.27
CA THR A 253 13.52 -1.96 -4.55
C THR A 253 13.51 -2.29 -6.03
N GLY A 254 13.25 -1.32 -6.90
CA GLY A 254 13.23 -1.50 -8.35
C GLY A 254 14.59 -1.93 -8.89
N ARG A 255 15.68 -1.31 -8.41
CA ARG A 255 17.04 -1.75 -8.73
C ARG A 255 17.28 -3.18 -8.26
N SER A 256 16.87 -3.51 -7.04
CA SER A 256 17.13 -4.83 -6.49
C SER A 256 16.39 -5.95 -7.22
N LEU A 257 15.15 -5.73 -7.62
CA LEU A 257 14.36 -6.69 -8.41
C LEU A 257 14.88 -6.86 -9.84
N TRP A 258 15.51 -5.83 -10.40
CA TRP A 258 15.98 -5.86 -11.79
C TRP A 258 17.38 -6.47 -11.93
N PHE A 259 18.29 -6.19 -11.00
CA PHE A 259 19.70 -6.57 -11.12
C PHE A 259 20.12 -7.79 -10.30
N TYR A 260 19.30 -8.25 -9.35
CA TYR A 260 19.65 -9.36 -8.47
C TYR A 260 18.65 -10.49 -8.55
N ASP A 261 19.15 -11.72 -8.35
CA ASP A 261 18.31 -12.89 -8.20
C ASP A 261 17.36 -12.68 -7.01
N THR A 262 16.08 -12.90 -7.27
CA THR A 262 15.05 -12.61 -6.29
C THR A 262 14.89 -13.82 -5.37
N ASP A 263 15.46 -13.72 -4.17
CA ASP A 263 15.18 -14.68 -3.11
C ASP A 263 13.76 -14.43 -2.53
N ALA A 264 13.26 -15.40 -1.77
CA ALA A 264 11.94 -15.30 -1.16
C ALA A 264 11.82 -14.06 -0.25
N PHE A 265 12.92 -13.63 0.38
CA PHE A 265 12.92 -12.50 1.32
C PHE A 265 12.86 -11.15 0.63
N LEU A 266 13.64 -10.94 -0.42
CA LEU A 266 13.56 -9.76 -1.26
C LEU A 266 12.22 -9.69 -2.00
N PHE A 267 11.72 -10.81 -2.50
CA PHE A 267 10.41 -10.86 -3.14
C PHE A 267 9.30 -10.43 -2.18
N THR A 268 9.21 -11.09 -1.01
CA THR A 268 8.15 -10.83 -0.03
C THR A 268 8.24 -9.42 0.54
N SER A 269 9.44 -8.94 0.87
CA SER A 269 9.66 -7.58 1.37
C SER A 269 9.29 -6.53 0.32
N SER A 270 9.65 -6.74 -0.95
CA SER A 270 9.30 -5.83 -2.05
C SER A 270 7.78 -5.75 -2.26
N LEU A 271 7.08 -6.89 -2.22
CA LEU A 271 5.62 -6.92 -2.29
C LEU A 271 4.98 -6.23 -1.08
N ALA A 272 5.50 -6.47 0.14
CA ALA A 272 5.02 -5.81 1.35
C ALA A 272 5.22 -4.29 1.28
N ILE A 273 6.36 -3.82 0.77
CA ILE A 273 6.65 -2.41 0.53
C ILE A 273 5.64 -1.82 -0.47
N LEU A 274 5.40 -2.51 -1.59
CA LEU A 274 4.44 -2.06 -2.61
C LEU A 274 3.02 -2.01 -2.06
N PHE A 275 2.61 -3.00 -1.27
CA PHE A 275 1.33 -3.03 -0.58
C PHE A 275 1.19 -1.85 0.40
N LEU A 276 2.21 -1.58 1.22
CA LEU A 276 2.21 -0.47 2.15
C LEU A 276 2.23 0.90 1.45
N ALA A 277 2.92 1.01 0.31
CA ALA A 277 2.92 2.22 -0.52
C ALA A 277 1.54 2.45 -1.15
N ALA A 278 0.93 1.41 -1.74
CA ALA A 278 -0.41 1.47 -2.31
C ALA A 278 -1.45 1.84 -1.24
N ARG A 279 -1.35 1.23 -0.05
CA ARG A 279 -2.11 1.60 1.15
C ARG A 279 -1.97 3.09 1.45
N GLN A 280 -0.73 3.59 1.53
CA GLN A 280 -0.54 4.97 1.97
C GLN A 280 -1.07 5.94 0.92
N LEU A 281 -0.87 5.65 -0.36
CA LEU A 281 -1.35 6.48 -1.45
C LEU A 281 -2.88 6.47 -1.53
N SER A 282 -3.53 5.33 -1.28
CA SER A 282 -5.00 5.24 -1.26
C SER A 282 -5.62 6.08 -0.14
N LEU A 283 -4.96 6.16 1.03
CA LEU A 283 -5.38 7.00 2.14
C LEU A 283 -5.20 8.50 1.88
N LEU A 284 -4.32 8.88 0.93
CA LEU A 284 -4.12 10.27 0.53
C LEU A 284 -5.15 10.74 -0.51
N LEU A 285 -5.80 9.81 -1.21
CA LEU A 285 -6.76 10.12 -2.25
C LEU A 285 -8.20 10.26 -1.72
N PRO A 286 -9.04 11.08 -2.38
CA PRO A 286 -10.45 11.19 -2.04
C PRO A 286 -11.15 9.83 -2.11
N GLY A 287 -12.08 9.61 -1.18
CA GLY A 287 -12.78 8.33 -0.99
C GLY A 287 -13.49 7.79 -2.23
N GLN A 288 -14.00 8.67 -3.09
CA GLN A 288 -14.75 8.31 -4.30
C GLN A 288 -13.92 8.35 -5.59
N SER A 289 -12.59 8.49 -5.51
CA SER A 289 -11.75 8.60 -6.70
C SER A 289 -11.48 7.23 -7.37
N ILE A 290 -11.56 7.18 -8.70
CA ILE A 290 -11.23 5.97 -9.49
C ILE A 290 -9.79 5.52 -9.21
N ALA A 291 -8.86 6.47 -9.09
CA ALA A 291 -7.46 6.19 -8.78
C ALA A 291 -7.30 5.46 -7.43
N ARG A 292 -8.10 5.81 -6.41
CA ARG A 292 -8.13 5.08 -5.14
C ARG A 292 -8.65 3.66 -5.32
N GLY A 293 -9.73 3.48 -6.07
CA GLY A 293 -10.26 2.15 -6.38
C GLY A 293 -9.24 1.25 -7.08
N LEU A 294 -8.52 1.79 -8.07
CA LEU A 294 -7.43 1.06 -8.75
C LEU A 294 -6.30 0.66 -7.79
N LEU A 295 -5.89 1.57 -6.89
CA LEU A 295 -4.87 1.26 -5.88
C LEU A 295 -5.32 0.21 -4.87
N GLU A 296 -6.60 0.22 -4.48
CA GLU A 296 -7.20 -0.80 -3.61
C GLU A 296 -7.25 -2.17 -4.31
N VAL A 297 -7.57 -2.21 -5.60
CA VAL A 297 -7.55 -3.46 -6.39
C VAL A 297 -6.12 -3.98 -6.52
N CYS A 298 -5.16 -3.10 -6.86
CA CYS A 298 -3.75 -3.46 -6.92
C CYS A 298 -3.26 -3.99 -5.56
N SER A 299 -3.58 -3.33 -4.44
CA SER A 299 -3.18 -3.82 -3.12
C SER A 299 -3.83 -5.15 -2.77
N GLY A 300 -5.10 -5.36 -3.14
CA GLY A 300 -5.79 -6.64 -3.00
C GLY A 300 -5.09 -7.78 -3.75
N LEU A 301 -4.65 -7.54 -4.99
CA LEU A 301 -3.93 -8.52 -5.81
C LEU A 301 -2.55 -8.88 -5.24
N LEU A 302 -1.90 -7.97 -4.51
CA LEU A 302 -0.61 -8.24 -3.85
C LEU A 302 -0.76 -9.16 -2.63
N THR A 303 -1.91 -9.19 -1.96
CA THR A 303 -2.12 -9.98 -0.73
C THR A 303 -1.84 -11.49 -0.88
N PRO A 304 -2.33 -12.22 -1.91
CA PRO A 304 -1.96 -13.63 -2.10
C PRO A 304 -0.47 -13.83 -2.33
N MET A 305 0.17 -12.93 -3.10
CA MET A 305 1.60 -13.04 -3.39
C MET A 305 2.45 -12.85 -2.12
N ILE A 306 2.04 -11.93 -1.24
CA ILE A 306 2.68 -11.74 0.07
C ILE A 306 2.47 -12.98 0.95
N GLY A 307 1.27 -13.58 0.95
CA GLY A 307 1.00 -14.79 1.71
C GLY A 307 1.87 -15.96 1.29
N VAL A 308 1.98 -16.21 -0.02
CA VAL A 308 2.87 -17.24 -0.57
C VAL A 308 4.32 -16.93 -0.22
N GLY A 309 4.78 -15.71 -0.50
CA GLY A 309 6.15 -15.30 -0.19
C GLY A 309 6.52 -15.45 1.29
N SER A 310 5.62 -15.07 2.20
CA SER A 310 5.82 -15.18 3.66
C SER A 310 6.01 -16.61 4.13
N VAL A 311 5.38 -17.57 3.44
CA VAL A 311 5.49 -18.99 3.77
C VAL A 311 6.76 -19.60 3.20
N LEU A 312 7.21 -19.17 2.01
CA LEU A 312 8.52 -19.55 1.47
C LEU A 312 9.66 -19.13 2.41
N LEU A 313 9.50 -18.04 3.16
CA LEU A 313 10.47 -17.65 4.21
C LEU A 313 10.56 -18.62 5.39
N LEU A 314 9.53 -19.44 5.58
CA LEU A 314 9.43 -20.42 6.65
C LEU A 314 9.71 -21.83 6.14
N GLU A 315 10.19 -21.96 4.90
CA GLU A 315 10.67 -23.21 4.35
C GLU A 315 11.78 -23.81 5.23
N GLY A 316 11.65 -25.10 5.57
CA GLY A 316 12.53 -25.79 6.51
C GLY A 316 12.18 -25.65 8.00
N ILE A 317 11.35 -24.67 8.39
CA ILE A 317 10.85 -24.52 9.77
C ILE A 317 9.46 -25.14 9.90
N LEU A 318 8.58 -24.87 8.93
CA LEU A 318 7.21 -25.39 8.91
C LEU A 318 7.11 -26.66 8.08
N THR A 319 6.18 -27.54 8.46
CA THR A 319 5.79 -28.68 7.63
C THR A 319 5.04 -28.19 6.40
N GLU A 320 5.29 -28.81 5.24
CA GLU A 320 4.64 -28.47 3.96
C GLU A 320 3.11 -28.41 4.06
N SER A 321 2.54 -29.27 4.89
CA SER A 321 1.10 -29.39 5.14
C SER A 321 0.47 -28.16 5.82
N LEU A 322 1.27 -27.31 6.47
CA LEU A 322 0.81 -26.07 7.12
C LEU A 322 1.09 -24.82 6.28
N MET A 323 1.97 -24.94 5.28
CA MET A 323 2.42 -23.82 4.45
C MET A 323 1.23 -23.17 3.73
N LEU A 324 0.42 -23.93 3.02
CA LEU A 324 -0.70 -23.38 2.26
C LEU A 324 -1.78 -22.76 3.16
N GLN A 325 -2.04 -23.36 4.34
CA GLN A 325 -2.98 -22.80 5.32
C GLN A 325 -2.51 -21.44 5.84
N LEU A 326 -1.21 -21.33 6.19
CA LEU A 326 -0.63 -20.08 6.67
C LEU A 326 -0.64 -19.01 5.57
N ALA A 327 -0.33 -19.38 4.33
CA ALA A 327 -0.37 -18.47 3.18
C ALA A 327 -1.79 -17.91 2.98
N ALA A 328 -2.81 -18.78 3.01
CA ALA A 328 -4.20 -18.38 2.90
C ALA A 328 -4.63 -17.47 4.06
N LEU A 329 -4.19 -17.77 5.28
CA LEU A 329 -4.48 -16.95 6.47
C LEU A 329 -3.85 -15.56 6.40
N ILE A 330 -2.56 -15.46 6.04
CA ILE A 330 -1.85 -14.19 5.88
C ILE A 330 -2.52 -13.36 4.78
N SER A 331 -2.81 -13.98 3.63
CA SER A 331 -3.47 -13.32 2.50
C SER A 331 -4.85 -12.80 2.89
N ALA A 332 -5.65 -13.63 3.57
CA ALA A 332 -6.98 -13.28 4.06
C ALA A 332 -6.92 -12.13 5.08
N ALA A 333 -5.93 -12.13 6.00
CA ALA A 333 -5.75 -11.07 6.97
C ALA A 333 -5.41 -9.73 6.30
N LEU A 334 -4.49 -9.72 5.33
CA LEU A 334 -4.15 -8.52 4.56
C LEU A 334 -5.32 -8.03 3.68
N LEU A 335 -6.07 -8.94 3.07
CA LEU A 335 -7.23 -8.57 2.25
C LEU A 335 -8.40 -8.06 3.10
N TYR A 336 -8.57 -8.59 4.31
CA TYR A 336 -9.54 -8.09 5.28
C TYR A 336 -9.19 -6.67 5.72
N GLU A 337 -7.89 -6.41 5.87
CA GLU A 337 -7.37 -5.09 6.15
C GLU A 337 -7.70 -4.10 5.00
N VAL A 338 -7.52 -4.50 3.73
CA VAL A 338 -7.96 -3.70 2.56
C VAL A 338 -9.48 -3.45 2.59
N SER A 339 -10.27 -4.45 2.99
CA SER A 339 -11.73 -4.34 3.07
C SER A 339 -12.23 -3.24 4.03
N HIS A 340 -11.47 -2.93 5.09
CA HIS A 340 -11.80 -1.86 6.04
C HIS A 340 -11.53 -0.47 5.46
N ARG A 341 -10.59 -0.35 4.53
CA ARG A 341 -10.24 0.92 3.89
C ARG A 341 -11.11 1.22 2.67
N ALA A 342 -11.54 0.17 1.97
CA ALA A 342 -12.26 0.28 0.72
C ALA A 342 -13.66 0.84 0.94
N GLN A 343 -13.95 2.04 0.43
CA GLN A 343 -15.28 2.65 0.58
C GLN A 343 -16.27 2.13 -0.47
N MET A 344 -15.79 1.84 -1.68
CA MET A 344 -16.65 1.46 -2.81
C MET A 344 -16.98 -0.04 -2.83
N ALA A 345 -16.07 -0.89 -2.36
CA ALA A 345 -16.15 -2.34 -2.58
C ALA A 345 -15.84 -3.17 -1.31
N SER A 346 -16.07 -2.62 -0.12
CA SER A 346 -15.81 -3.33 1.16
C SER A 346 -16.44 -4.71 1.21
N GLY A 347 -17.70 -4.85 0.78
CA GLY A 347 -18.41 -6.13 0.73
C GLY A 347 -17.75 -7.16 -0.20
N LEU A 348 -17.28 -6.72 -1.37
CA LEU A 348 -16.58 -7.59 -2.33
C LEU A 348 -15.24 -8.09 -1.75
N TYR A 349 -14.45 -7.21 -1.10
CA TYR A 349 -13.22 -7.65 -0.44
C TYR A 349 -13.48 -8.63 0.71
N ARG A 350 -14.53 -8.42 1.51
CA ARG A 350 -14.93 -9.37 2.56
C ARG A 350 -15.31 -10.73 1.95
N LEU A 351 -16.03 -10.75 0.83
CA LEU A 351 -16.33 -11.97 0.08
C LEU A 351 -15.05 -12.67 -0.39
N MET A 352 -14.11 -11.91 -0.97
CA MET A 352 -12.82 -12.47 -1.43
C MET A 352 -11.98 -13.02 -0.28
N VAL A 353 -12.01 -12.41 0.91
CA VAL A 353 -11.35 -12.92 2.13
C VAL A 353 -11.89 -14.31 2.48
N MET A 354 -13.22 -14.45 2.50
CA MET A 354 -13.87 -15.72 2.80
C MET A 354 -13.57 -16.79 1.75
N LEU A 355 -13.60 -16.40 0.47
CA LEU A 355 -13.26 -17.30 -0.63
C LEU A 355 -11.80 -17.74 -0.54
N MET A 356 -10.86 -16.82 -0.36
CA MET A 356 -9.43 -17.11 -0.25
C MET A 356 -9.15 -18.09 0.91
N LEU A 357 -9.75 -17.85 2.07
CA LEU A 357 -9.53 -18.67 3.25
C LEU A 357 -10.17 -20.06 3.10
N SER A 358 -11.42 -20.14 2.64
CA SER A 358 -12.11 -21.42 2.43
C SER A 358 -11.43 -22.25 1.33
N LEU A 359 -11.09 -21.62 0.20
CA LEU A 359 -10.40 -22.28 -0.91
C LEU A 359 -9.01 -22.77 -0.46
N GLY A 360 -8.23 -21.92 0.22
CA GLY A 360 -6.91 -22.28 0.70
C GLY A 360 -6.92 -23.50 1.63
N LEU A 361 -7.91 -23.59 2.52
CA LEU A 361 -8.04 -24.73 3.43
C LEU A 361 -8.59 -25.98 2.75
N ILE A 362 -9.56 -25.86 1.84
CA ILE A 362 -10.06 -27.00 1.05
C ILE A 362 -8.94 -27.58 0.18
N VAL A 363 -8.19 -26.72 -0.53
CA VAL A 363 -7.05 -27.17 -1.34
C VAL A 363 -5.99 -27.84 -0.45
N ASN A 364 -5.73 -27.30 0.74
CA ASN A 364 -4.80 -27.93 1.68
C ASN A 364 -5.27 -29.31 2.13
N PHE A 365 -6.57 -29.53 2.31
CA PHE A 365 -7.12 -30.84 2.64
C PHE A 365 -6.99 -31.85 1.50
N ILE A 366 -7.14 -31.40 0.26
CA ILE A 366 -7.02 -32.26 -0.92
C ILE A 366 -5.55 -32.68 -1.15
N LEU A 367 -4.61 -31.76 -0.93
CA LEU A 367 -3.20 -31.99 -1.22
C LEU A 367 -2.44 -32.66 -0.07
N PHE A 368 -2.81 -32.37 1.18
CA PHE A 368 -2.05 -32.79 2.35
C PHE A 368 -2.92 -33.52 3.35
N GLU A 369 -2.74 -34.83 3.42
CA GLU A 369 -3.33 -35.65 4.47
C GLU A 369 -2.55 -35.48 5.79
N GLY A 370 -3.23 -35.25 6.90
CA GLY A 370 -2.58 -35.21 8.20
C GLY A 370 -3.49 -34.77 9.35
N LEU A 371 -3.24 -35.27 10.55
CA LEU A 371 -3.94 -34.86 11.76
C LEU A 371 -3.69 -33.38 12.08
N ALA A 372 -2.47 -32.89 11.82
CA ALA A 372 -2.10 -31.51 12.06
C ALA A 372 -2.97 -30.55 11.23
N THR A 373 -3.15 -30.83 9.93
CA THR A 373 -3.92 -29.97 9.02
C THR A 373 -5.41 -29.94 9.35
N SER A 374 -5.98 -31.06 9.81
CA SER A 374 -7.37 -31.12 10.25
C SER A 374 -7.59 -30.36 11.55
N LEU A 375 -6.66 -30.46 12.51
CA LEU A 375 -6.76 -29.75 13.78
C LEU A 375 -6.59 -28.23 13.62
N THR A 376 -5.63 -27.80 12.80
CA THR A 376 -5.42 -26.36 12.55
C THR A 376 -6.58 -25.73 11.79
N SER A 377 -7.11 -26.40 10.76
CA SER A 377 -8.29 -25.93 10.04
C SER A 377 -9.55 -25.91 10.91
N LEU A 378 -9.74 -26.90 11.80
CA LEU A 378 -10.82 -26.91 12.80
C LEU A 378 -10.68 -25.70 13.73
N ALA A 379 -9.47 -25.44 14.25
CA ALA A 379 -9.18 -24.29 15.09
C ALA A 379 -9.45 -22.97 14.36
N ILE A 380 -8.99 -22.82 13.11
CA ILE A 380 -9.24 -21.64 12.27
C ILE A 380 -10.74 -21.45 12.04
N GLY A 381 -11.48 -22.52 11.72
CA GLY A 381 -12.94 -22.46 11.53
C GLY A 381 -13.70 -22.04 12.78
N LEU A 382 -13.31 -22.56 13.95
CA LEU A 382 -13.89 -22.15 15.23
C LEU A 382 -13.58 -20.69 15.56
N VAL A 383 -12.34 -20.24 15.35
CA VAL A 383 -11.94 -18.84 15.56
C VAL A 383 -12.74 -17.91 14.64
N LEU A 384 -12.89 -18.25 13.36
CA LEU A 384 -13.71 -17.48 12.42
C LEU A 384 -15.18 -17.44 12.81
N ALA A 385 -15.74 -18.55 13.30
CA ALA A 385 -17.11 -18.56 13.82
C ALA A 385 -17.25 -17.64 15.04
N LEU A 386 -16.29 -17.65 15.97
CA LEU A 386 -16.30 -16.76 17.14
C LEU A 386 -16.18 -15.29 16.74
N ILE A 387 -15.27 -14.97 15.82
CA ILE A 387 -15.08 -13.61 15.27
C ILE A 387 -16.35 -13.15 14.53
N GLY A 388 -16.91 -13.99 13.65
CA GLY A 388 -18.14 -13.70 12.91
C GLY A 388 -19.32 -13.45 13.85
N ARG A 389 -19.41 -14.18 14.96
CA ARG A 389 -20.40 -13.93 16.01
C ARG A 389 -20.17 -12.60 16.74
N HIS A 390 -18.92 -12.26 17.04
CA HIS A 390 -18.57 -11.01 17.73
C HIS A 390 -18.92 -9.79 16.88
N TYR A 391 -18.55 -9.81 15.59
CA TYR A 391 -18.82 -8.73 14.64
C TYR A 391 -20.21 -8.79 13.99
N ARG A 392 -21.03 -9.79 14.31
CA ARG A 392 -22.38 -10.02 13.75
C ARG A 392 -22.38 -10.08 12.20
N GLN A 393 -21.40 -10.77 11.64
CA GLN A 393 -21.25 -10.98 10.20
C GLN A 393 -21.61 -12.43 9.86
N LEU A 394 -22.72 -12.61 9.14
CA LEU A 394 -23.29 -13.95 8.90
C LEU A 394 -22.37 -14.80 8.04
N ALA A 395 -21.75 -14.21 7.03
CA ALA A 395 -20.92 -14.95 6.10
C ALA A 395 -19.63 -15.47 6.77
N LEU A 396 -18.97 -14.67 7.62
CA LEU A 396 -17.81 -15.12 8.42
C LEU A 396 -18.18 -16.22 9.42
N PHE A 397 -19.33 -16.08 10.08
CA PHE A 397 -19.84 -17.11 10.97
C PHE A 397 -20.14 -18.42 10.23
N GLY A 398 -20.84 -18.33 9.09
CA GLY A 398 -21.22 -19.48 8.27
C GLY A 398 -20.03 -20.21 7.70
N THR A 399 -19.08 -19.48 7.10
CA THR A 399 -17.84 -20.06 6.56
C THR A 399 -17.00 -20.74 7.63
N GLY A 400 -16.85 -20.12 8.80
CA GLY A 400 -16.15 -20.75 9.93
C GLY A 400 -16.81 -22.05 10.41
N LEU A 401 -18.14 -22.08 10.47
CA LEU A 401 -18.89 -23.27 10.89
C LEU A 401 -18.82 -24.40 9.85
N VAL A 402 -18.95 -24.07 8.56
CA VAL A 402 -18.79 -25.04 7.45
C VAL A 402 -17.39 -25.62 7.48
N LEU A 403 -16.36 -24.78 7.61
CA LEU A 403 -14.99 -25.21 7.69
C LEU A 403 -14.74 -26.14 8.89
N ALA A 404 -15.21 -25.75 10.08
CA ALA A 404 -15.08 -26.58 11.28
C ALA A 404 -15.80 -27.93 11.12
N ALA A 405 -16.98 -27.95 10.50
CA ALA A 405 -17.73 -29.17 10.22
C ALA A 405 -16.98 -30.08 9.21
N VAL A 406 -16.46 -29.52 8.13
CA VAL A 406 -15.67 -30.26 7.13
C VAL A 406 -14.42 -30.85 7.77
N SER A 407 -13.69 -30.08 8.59
CA SER A 407 -12.50 -30.56 9.31
C SER A 407 -12.85 -31.70 10.28
N LEU A 408 -13.98 -31.61 10.98
CA LEU A 408 -14.44 -32.65 11.91
C LEU A 408 -14.85 -33.93 11.17
N ILE A 409 -15.58 -33.81 10.06
CA ILE A 409 -15.94 -34.94 9.21
C ILE A 409 -14.69 -35.62 8.66
N TYR A 410 -13.71 -34.84 8.20
CA TYR A 410 -12.44 -35.36 7.72
C TYR A 410 -11.67 -36.10 8.81
N GLN A 411 -11.64 -35.56 10.04
CA GLN A 411 -10.99 -36.22 11.17
C GLN A 411 -11.69 -37.54 11.55
N LEU A 412 -13.02 -37.58 11.50
CA LEU A 412 -13.79 -38.80 11.71
C LEU A 412 -13.51 -39.83 10.61
N TYR A 413 -13.42 -39.40 9.35
CA TYR A 413 -13.08 -40.25 8.22
C TYR A 413 -11.69 -40.87 8.39
N GLN A 414 -10.69 -40.07 8.76
CA GLN A 414 -9.34 -40.55 9.03
C GLN A 414 -9.30 -41.53 10.22
N MET A 415 -10.04 -41.25 11.30
CA MET A 415 -10.20 -42.22 12.39
C MET A 415 -10.81 -43.53 11.89
N LEU A 416 -11.85 -43.49 11.06
CA LEU A 416 -12.49 -44.68 10.51
C LEU A 416 -11.59 -45.50 9.57
N GLN A 417 -10.63 -44.87 8.89
CA GLN A 417 -9.65 -45.59 8.07
C GLN A 417 -8.56 -46.29 8.90
N VAL A 418 -8.13 -45.67 10.01
CA VAL A 418 -7.12 -46.26 10.91
C VAL A 418 -7.72 -47.32 11.82
N PHE A 419 -8.98 -47.16 12.22
CA PHE A 419 -9.72 -48.22 12.87
C PHE A 419 -9.99 -49.33 11.86
N ASP A 420 -9.27 -50.44 11.99
CA ASP A 420 -9.61 -51.69 11.31
C ASP A 420 -11.06 -52.06 11.67
N LEU A 421 -12.01 -51.69 10.80
CA LEU A 421 -13.44 -51.97 10.94
C LEU A 421 -13.76 -53.47 10.83
N SER A 422 -12.73 -54.33 10.79
CA SER A 422 -12.84 -55.79 10.83
C SER A 422 -13.49 -56.31 12.12
N GLY A 423 -13.52 -55.50 13.19
CA GLY A 423 -14.27 -55.80 14.39
C GLY A 423 -15.74 -55.33 14.31
N TRP A 424 -16.69 -56.26 14.18
CA TRP A 424 -18.15 -56.07 14.36
C TRP A 424 -18.57 -55.13 15.52
N ILE A 425 -17.75 -55.06 16.58
CA ILE A 425 -17.93 -54.18 17.75
C ILE A 425 -17.89 -52.69 17.38
N SER A 426 -17.00 -52.28 16.47
CA SER A 426 -16.87 -50.88 16.05
C SER A 426 -18.16 -50.37 15.37
N LEU A 427 -18.75 -51.21 14.53
CA LEU A 427 -19.99 -50.93 13.82
C LEU A 427 -21.19 -50.88 14.78
N ALA A 428 -21.21 -51.75 15.78
CA ALA A 428 -22.22 -51.72 16.85
C ALA A 428 -22.12 -50.45 17.72
N VAL A 429 -20.91 -50.02 18.10
CA VAL A 429 -20.69 -48.78 18.87
C VAL A 429 -21.09 -47.54 18.07
N LEU A 430 -20.75 -47.49 16.78
CA LEU A 430 -21.17 -46.42 15.88
C LEU A 430 -22.71 -46.34 15.78
N GLY A 431 -23.37 -47.50 15.62
CA GLY A 431 -24.82 -47.59 15.59
C GLY A 431 -25.47 -47.11 16.89
N MET A 432 -24.93 -47.50 18.05
CA MET A 432 -25.41 -47.03 19.35
C MET A 432 -25.25 -45.51 19.51
N LEU A 433 -24.10 -44.95 19.12
CA LEU A 433 -23.88 -43.50 19.14
C LEU A 433 -24.86 -42.75 18.25
N ALA A 434 -25.12 -43.24 17.04
CA ALA A 434 -26.08 -42.64 16.12
C ALA A 434 -27.50 -42.62 16.72
N ILE A 435 -27.93 -43.71 17.36
CA ILE A 435 -29.22 -43.81 18.05
C ILE A 435 -29.30 -42.80 19.21
N VAL A 436 -28.25 -42.70 20.03
CA VAL A 436 -28.20 -41.75 21.16
C VAL A 436 -28.27 -40.30 20.66
N ILE A 437 -27.50 -39.95 19.62
CA ILE A 437 -27.52 -38.60 19.03
C ILE A 437 -28.91 -38.28 18.48
N ALA A 438 -29.54 -39.21 17.75
CA ALA A 438 -30.89 -39.05 17.23
C ALA A 438 -31.92 -38.85 18.35
N SER A 439 -31.84 -39.65 19.42
CA SER A 439 -32.73 -39.54 20.59
C SER A 439 -32.54 -38.22 21.35
N VAL A 440 -31.31 -37.71 21.47
CA VAL A 440 -31.01 -36.39 22.05
C VAL A 440 -31.57 -35.26 21.18
N LEU A 441 -31.48 -35.38 19.85
CA LEU A 441 -32.07 -34.40 18.93
C LEU A 441 -33.61 -34.38 19.01
N GLU A 442 -34.23 -35.56 19.10
CA GLU A 442 -35.69 -35.70 19.18
C GLU A 442 -36.24 -35.17 20.51
N SER A 443 -35.62 -35.55 21.63
CA SER A 443 -35.99 -35.06 22.97
C SER A 443 -35.71 -33.56 23.17
N GLY A 444 -34.70 -33.01 22.50
CA GLY A 444 -34.37 -31.58 22.53
C GLY A 444 -35.19 -30.70 21.57
N GLY A 445 -35.83 -31.27 20.56
CA GLY A 445 -36.44 -30.56 19.44
C GLY A 445 -37.47 -29.49 19.84
N GLY A 446 -38.28 -29.76 20.88
CA GLY A 446 -39.26 -28.82 21.43
C GLY A 446 -38.63 -27.55 22.04
N ARG A 447 -37.43 -27.65 22.63
CA ARG A 447 -36.69 -26.50 23.21
C ARG A 447 -35.82 -25.79 22.18
N ILE A 448 -35.35 -26.52 21.17
CA ILE A 448 -34.44 -26.00 20.14
C ILE A 448 -35.20 -25.15 19.11
N ARG A 449 -36.41 -25.55 18.71
CA ARG A 449 -37.21 -24.82 17.71
C ARG A 449 -37.47 -23.34 18.05
N PRO A 450 -37.94 -22.94 19.25
CA PRO A 450 -38.11 -21.53 19.58
C PRO A 450 -36.78 -20.77 19.64
N ARG A 451 -35.69 -21.42 20.09
CA ARG A 451 -34.34 -20.82 20.09
C ARG A 451 -33.81 -20.60 18.67
N LEU A 452 -34.05 -21.54 17.76
CA LEU A 452 -33.71 -21.42 16.34
C LEU A 452 -34.49 -20.31 15.66
N LEU A 453 -35.77 -20.13 16.00
CA LEU A 453 -36.57 -19.01 15.49
C LEU A 453 -36.07 -17.66 16.01
N LEU A 454 -35.66 -17.58 17.28
CA LEU A 454 -35.02 -16.38 17.85
C LEU A 454 -33.65 -16.12 17.22
N LEU A 455 -32.85 -17.16 16.98
CA LEU A 455 -31.58 -17.08 16.25
C LEU A 455 -31.81 -16.59 14.82
N ARG A 456 -32.79 -17.13 14.09
CA ARG A 456 -33.16 -16.68 12.74
C ARG A 456 -33.53 -15.19 12.75
N ARG A 457 -34.33 -14.74 13.73
CA ARG A 457 -34.66 -13.31 13.88
C ARG A 457 -33.46 -12.44 14.23
N ARG A 458 -32.47 -12.97 14.97
CA ARG A 458 -31.20 -12.29 15.28
C ARG A 458 -30.30 -12.21 14.05
N PHE A 459 -30.12 -13.31 13.32
CA PHE A 459 -29.31 -13.39 12.10
C PHE A 459 -29.90 -12.57 10.96
N ALA A 460 -31.24 -12.43 10.89
CA ALA A 460 -31.87 -11.53 9.92
C ALA A 460 -31.46 -10.05 10.08
N ARG A 461 -30.86 -9.68 11.22
CA ARG A 461 -30.32 -8.34 11.48
C ARG A 461 -28.80 -8.26 11.30
N TRP A 462 -28.14 -9.35 10.91
CA TRP A 462 -26.70 -9.38 10.70
C TRP A 462 -26.39 -8.86 9.31
N GLU A 463 -25.25 -8.17 9.18
CA GLU A 463 -24.75 -7.79 7.87
C GLU A 463 -24.33 -9.05 7.12
N LEU A 464 -24.71 -9.11 5.84
CA LEU A 464 -24.30 -10.18 4.92
C LEU A 464 -22.81 -10.12 4.64
#